data_AF-A0A4Y8WLB3-F1
#
_entry.id   AF-A0A4Y8WLB3-F1
#
_cell.length_a   1.000
_cell.length_b   1.000
_cell.length_c   1.000
_cell.angle_alpha   90.00
_cell.angle_beta   90.00
_cell.angle_gamma   90.00
#
_symmetry.space_group_name_H-M   'P 1'
#
loop_
_entity.id
_entity.type
_entity.pdbx_description
1 polymer ?
#
loop_
_entity_poly.entity_id
_entity_poly.type
_entity_poly.pdbx_seq_one_letter_code
_entity_poly.pdbx_strand_id
1 'polypeptide(L)' 'TNLPARLVLGAMLIQYIEKLTDRGTITAIQENPYMQYFVGLTYFTTTPIFDASLFVTLRKRISIEDINEISLILL' A
#
# COMPACT_ATOMS: atom_id res chain seq x y z
N THR A 1 -2.20 -5.77 15.19
CA THR A 1 -2.03 -6.93 14.30
C THR A 1 -0.71 -6.77 13.57
N ASN A 2 0.11 -7.82 13.46
CA ASN A 2 1.36 -7.76 12.71
C ASN A 2 1.02 -7.95 11.22
N LEU A 3 1.22 -6.92 10.39
CA LEU A 3 0.99 -6.99 8.95
C LEU A 3 2.30 -7.28 8.22
N PRO A 4 2.27 -8.08 7.13
CA PRO A 4 3.45 -8.32 6.33
C PRO A 4 4.05 -7.01 5.81
N ALA A 5 5.38 -6.86 5.88
CA ALA A 5 6.06 -5.66 5.43
C ALA A 5 5.77 -5.34 3.96
N ARG A 6 5.74 -6.36 3.08
CA ARG A 6 5.40 -6.22 1.66
C ARG A 6 4.00 -5.62 1.45
N LEU A 7 3.03 -5.99 2.28
CA LEU A 7 1.66 -5.49 2.18
C LEU A 7 1.60 -4.00 2.53
N VAL A 8 2.27 -3.61 3.62
CA VAL A 8 2.33 -2.23 4.09
C VAL A 8 3.10 -1.33 3.12
N LEU A 9 4.33 -1.71 2.78
CA LEU A 9 5.20 -0.93 1.90
C LEU A 9 4.62 -0.85 0.48
N GLY A 10 4.08 -1.97 -0.03
CA GLY A 10 3.44 -2.00 -1.34
C GLY A 10 2.23 -1.07 -1.42
N ALA A 11 1.39 -1.03 -0.39
CA ALA A 11 0.26 -0.12 -0.34
C ALA A 11 0.70 1.36 -0.28
N MET A 12 1.76 1.68 0.47
CA MET A 12 2.32 3.04 0.52
C MET A 12 2.96 3.47 -0.79
N LEU A 13 3.62 2.55 -1.51
CA LEU A 13 4.18 2.81 -2.84
C LEU A 13 3.08 3.06 -3.87
N ILE A 14 2.04 2.21 -3.91
CA ILE A 14 0.89 2.42 -4.79
C ILE A 14 0.24 3.77 -4.51
N GLN A 15 0.00 4.10 -3.23
CA GLN A 15 -0.53 5.39 -2.83
C GLN A 15 0.30 6.55 -3.39
N TYR A 16 1.62 6.46 -3.25
CA TYR A 16 2.55 7.50 -3.68
C TYR A 16 2.59 7.67 -5.20
N ILE A 17 2.77 6.58 -5.94
CA ILE A 17 2.92 6.57 -7.40
C ILE A 17 1.62 7.03 -8.08
N GLU A 18 0.48 6.48 -7.65
CA GLU A 18 -0.84 6.76 -8.23
C GLU A 18 -1.48 8.05 -7.66
N LYS A 19 -0.83 8.68 -6.68
CA LYS A 19 -1.30 9.91 -6.01
C LYS A 19 -2.72 9.77 -5.43
N LEU A 20 -2.98 8.64 -4.80
CA LEU A 20 -4.30 8.29 -4.28
C LEU A 20 -4.49 8.75 -2.83
N THR A 21 -5.75 8.93 -2.43
CA THR A 21 -6.09 9.11 -1.02
C THR A 21 -5.94 7.80 -0.24
N ASP A 22 -5.88 7.84 1.10
CA ASP A 22 -5.82 6.64 1.95
C ASP A 22 -6.94 5.64 1.59
N ARG A 23 -8.19 6.12 1.47
CA ARG A 23 -9.35 5.30 1.08
C ARG A 23 -9.27 4.87 -0.38
N GLY A 24 -8.91 5.79 -1.28
CA GLY A 24 -8.76 5.50 -2.70
C GLY A 24 -7.71 4.42 -2.97
N THR A 25 -6.64 4.36 -2.18
CA THR A 25 -5.61 3.32 -2.27
C THR A 25 -6.17 1.95 -1.90
N ILE A 26 -6.97 1.86 -0.83
CA ILE A 26 -7.63 0.60 -0.46
C ILE A 26 -8.56 0.13 -1.57
N THR A 27 -9.40 1.03 -2.12
CA THR A 27 -10.30 0.71 -3.22
C THR A 27 -9.55 0.28 -4.48
N ALA A 28 -8.51 1.01 -4.89
CA ALA A 28 -7.71 0.67 -6.06
C ALA A 28 -7.08 -0.73 -5.93
N ILE A 29 -6.57 -1.07 -4.74
CA ILE A 29 -6.03 -2.41 -4.47
C ILE A 29 -7.14 -3.47 -4.52
N GLN A 30 -8.33 -3.21 -3.96
CA GLN A 30 -9.45 -4.16 -4.02
C GLN A 30 -9.93 -4.43 -5.46
N GLU A 31 -9.83 -3.47 -6.36
CA GLU A 31 -10.33 -3.56 -7.72
C GLU A 31 -9.29 -4.09 -8.72
N ASN A 32 -8.00 -4.06 -8.37
CA ASN A 32 -6.91 -4.40 -9.30
C ASN A 32 -6.12 -5.64 -8.85
N PRO A 33 -6.24 -6.80 -9.54
CA PRO A 33 -5.53 -8.02 -9.18
C PRO A 33 -4.00 -7.89 -9.26
N TYR A 34 -3.46 -7.02 -10.12
CA TYR A 34 -2.03 -6.76 -10.18
C TYR A 34 -1.53 -6.01 -8.95
N MET A 35 -2.30 -5.02 -8.47
CA MET A 35 -1.99 -4.32 -7.21
C MET A 35 -2.09 -5.26 -6.01
N GLN A 36 -3.06 -6.18 -5.99
CA GLN A 36 -3.16 -7.22 -4.95
C GLN A 36 -1.96 -8.14 -4.93
N TYR A 37 -1.56 -8.63 -6.11
CA TYR A 37 -0.36 -9.44 -6.23
C TYR A 37 0.88 -8.65 -5.80
N PHE A 38 1.00 -7.38 -6.18
CA PHE A 38 2.12 -6.52 -5.80
C PHE A 38 2.27 -6.41 -4.28
N VAL A 39 1.17 -6.15 -3.54
CA VAL A 39 1.16 -6.10 -2.07
C VAL A 39 1.28 -7.49 -1.41
N GLY A 40 1.36 -8.57 -2.19
CA GLY A 40 1.67 -9.91 -1.71
C GLY A 40 0.47 -10.80 -1.44
N LEU A 41 -0.72 -10.46 -1.95
CA LEU A 41 -1.86 -11.38 -1.95
C LEU A 41 -1.66 -12.50 -2.98
N THR A 42 -2.02 -13.72 -2.59
CA THR A 42 -1.92 -14.91 -3.44
C THR A 42 -3.22 -15.26 -4.15
N TYR A 43 -4.31 -14.57 -3.82
CA TYR A 43 -5.63 -14.72 -4.43
C TYR A 43 -6.31 -13.36 -4.51
N PHE A 44 -7.19 -13.22 -5.50
CA PHE A 44 -8.01 -12.03 -5.65
C PHE A 44 -9.06 -11.94 -4.54
N THR A 45 -9.22 -10.77 -3.95
CA THR A 45 -10.26 -10.49 -2.96
C THR A 45 -10.78 -9.07 -3.11
N THR A 46 -12.07 -8.87 -2.85
CA THR A 46 -12.68 -7.53 -2.74
C THR A 46 -12.69 -7.04 -1.30
N THR A 47 -12.12 -7.78 -0.34
CA THR A 47 -11.99 -7.34 1.05
C THR A 47 -10.86 -6.33 1.20
N PRO A 48 -10.99 -5.29 2.05
CA PRO A 48 -9.93 -4.32 2.24
C PRO A 48 -8.70 -4.98 2.86
N ILE A 49 -7.50 -4.64 2.34
CA ILE A 49 -6.23 -5.19 2.85
C ILE A 49 -5.91 -4.74 4.29
N PHE A 50 -6.42 -3.57 4.69
CA PHE A 50 -6.51 -3.07 6.05
C PHE A 50 -7.43 -1.83 6.08
N ASP A 51 -7.74 -1.32 7.27
CA ASP A 51 -8.49 -0.07 7.42
C ASP A 51 -7.66 1.15 7.00
N ALA A 52 -8.22 2.02 6.16
CA ALA A 52 -7.52 3.18 5.61
C ALA A 52 -6.93 4.13 6.69
N SER A 53 -7.47 4.16 7.91
CA SER A 53 -6.89 4.95 9.01
C SER A 53 -5.47 4.52 9.37
N LEU A 54 -5.06 3.29 9.03
CA LEU A 54 -3.72 2.79 9.29
C LEU A 54 -2.64 3.60 8.57
N PHE A 55 -2.92 4.19 7.40
CA PHE A 55 -1.97 5.06 6.69
C PHE A 55 -1.48 6.23 7.56
N VAL A 56 -2.33 6.77 8.44
CA VAL A 56 -1.94 7.82 9.38
C VAL A 56 -0.88 7.32 10.37
N THR A 57 -1.03 6.09 10.86
CA THR A 57 -0.05 5.46 11.75
C THR A 57 1.24 5.08 11.01
N LEU A 58 1.11 4.61 9.76
CA LEU A 58 2.26 4.24 8.93
C LEU A 58 3.14 5.45 8.59
N ARG A 59 2.53 6.59 8.23
CA ARG A 59 3.26 7.83 7.94
C ARG A 59 4.01 8.42 9.15
N LYS A 60 3.69 8.00 10.37
CA LYS A 60 4.46 8.35 11.57
C LYS A 60 5.73 7.52 11.74
N ARG A 61 5.86 6.41 11.01
CA ARG A 61 6.97 5.46 11.09
C ARG A 61 7.81 5.42 9.82
N ILE A 62 7.17 5.64 8.68
CA ILE A 62 7.74 5.60 7.33
C ILE A 62 7.36 6.93 6.69
N SER A 63 8.36 7.78 6.53
CA SER A 63 8.24 9.12 5.96
C SER A 63 8.01 9.07 4.46
N ILE A 64 7.67 10.22 3.86
CA ILE A 64 7.54 10.31 2.40
C ILE A 64 8.91 10.19 1.73
N GLU A 65 9.98 10.64 2.41
CA GLU A 65 11.36 10.48 1.99
C GLU A 65 11.76 9.00 1.91
N ASP A 66 11.39 8.20 2.91
CA ASP A 66 11.62 6.74 2.90
C ASP A 66 10.94 6.09 1.67
N ILE A 67 9.70 6.50 1.38
CA ILE A 67 8.97 6.00 0.21
C ILE A 67 9.61 6.44 -1.11
N ASN A 68 10.09 7.68 -1.18
CA ASN A 68 10.81 8.19 -2.36
C ASN A 68 12.08 7.37 -2.62
N GLU A 69 12.88 7.11 -1.60
CA GLU A 69 14.10 6.31 -1.73
C GLU A 69 13.79 4.88 -2.17
N ILE A 70 12.79 4.24 -1.58
CA ILE A 70 12.34 2.90 -1.97
C ILE A 70 11.84 2.91 -3.42
N SER A 71 11.09 3.93 -3.82
CA SER A 71 10.58 4.06 -5.19
C SER A 71 11.71 4.15 -6.21
N LEU A 72 12.83 4.80 -5.89
CA LEU A 72 14.00 4.91 -6.79
C LEU A 72 14.82 3.63 -6.89
N ILE A 73 14.74 2.76 -5.87
CA ILE A 73 15.47 1.47 -5.87
C ILE A 73 14.67 0.39 -6.63
N LEU A 74 13.34 0.44 -6.55
CA LEU A 74 12.45 -0.60 -7.08
C LEU A 74 11.91 -0.34 -8.49
N LEU A 75 12.03 0.90 -9.01
CA LEU A 75 11.55 1.32 -10.33
C LEU A 75 12.70 1.88 -11.18
#